data_AF-M1ZPM2-F1
#
_entry.id   AF-M1ZPM2-F1
#
_cell.length_a   1.000
_cell.length_b   1.000
_cell.length_c   1.000
_cell.angle_alpha   90.00
_cell.angle_beta   90.00
_cell.angle_gamma   90.00
#
_symmetry.space_group_name_H-M   'P 1'
#
loop_
_entity.id
_entity.type
_entity.pdbx_description
1 polymer ?
#
loop_
_entity_poly.entity_id
_entity_poly.type
_entity_poly.pdbx_seq_one_letter_code
_entity_poly.pdbx_strand_id
1 'polypeptide(L)'
;MNMSLVDNLIEGLQEWNNMRNTSKAQDYSTLLSIINHKIGIKCSEMFDSNSDIETQLKLLKERVLELCNEQRINEVMLIEGIVAGITRYFNNGYERLVDNLAMNEEFGKKNYKSPKMFEKIKTIEYRVGTELDEEVWNKIAAKRFNKYSFNRMDNQEFLENSKKFGKIMGSLPEEDKNLTIKEFQNKYDNCGK
;
A
#
# COMPACT_ATOMS: atom_id res chain seq x y z
N MET A 1 6.85 -16.29 -14.10
CA MET A 1 5.65 -16.16 -13.23
C MET A 1 5.35 -14.67 -13.11
N ASN A 2 4.13 -14.24 -13.41
CA ASN A 2 3.71 -12.87 -13.11
C ASN A 2 3.36 -12.79 -11.63
N MET A 3 3.96 -11.84 -10.94
CA MET A 3 3.82 -11.60 -9.51
C MET A 3 2.66 -10.64 -9.26
N SER A 4 1.84 -10.86 -8.23
CA SER A 4 0.68 -10.00 -7.93
C SER A 4 1.12 -8.57 -7.53
N LEU A 5 0.22 -7.58 -7.58
CA LEU A 5 0.56 -6.23 -7.12
C LEU A 5 0.79 -6.20 -5.61
N VAL A 6 0.03 -7.02 -4.86
CA VAL A 6 0.28 -7.22 -3.44
C VAL A 6 1.69 -7.78 -3.19
N ASP A 7 2.12 -8.80 -3.93
CA ASP A 7 3.48 -9.36 -3.78
C ASP A 7 4.56 -8.32 -4.12
N ASN A 8 4.35 -7.51 -5.16
CA ASN A 8 5.26 -6.42 -5.50
C ASN A 8 5.38 -5.37 -4.38
N LEU A 9 4.26 -5.03 -3.72
CA LEU A 9 4.25 -4.13 -2.56
C LEU A 9 5.07 -4.71 -1.40
N ILE A 10 4.82 -5.98 -1.05
CA ILE A 10 5.53 -6.64 0.05
C ILE A 10 7.03 -6.74 -0.21
N GLU A 11 7.42 -7.17 -1.41
CA GLU A 11 8.84 -7.21 -1.78
C GLU A 11 9.48 -5.83 -1.78
N GLY A 12 8.78 -4.78 -2.23
CA GLY A 12 9.29 -3.42 -2.21
C GLY A 12 9.53 -2.91 -0.79
N LEU A 13 8.62 -3.20 0.14
CA LEU A 13 8.77 -2.87 1.57
C LEU A 13 9.91 -3.65 2.23
N GLN A 14 10.09 -4.92 1.85
CA GLN A 14 11.21 -5.73 2.34
C GLN A 14 12.56 -5.28 1.77
N GLU A 15 12.61 -4.95 0.48
CA GLU A 15 13.79 -4.36 -0.19
C GLU A 15 14.18 -3.05 0.50
N TRP A 16 13.20 -2.18 0.80
CA TRP A 16 13.43 -0.96 1.56
C TRP A 16 13.99 -1.25 2.95
N ASN A 17 13.38 -2.14 3.73
CA ASN A 17 13.88 -2.46 5.07
C ASN A 17 15.31 -3.02 5.08
N ASN A 18 15.70 -3.74 4.04
CA ASN A 18 17.04 -4.30 3.92
C ASN A 18 18.08 -3.25 3.51
N MET A 19 17.67 -2.22 2.78
CA MET A 19 18.55 -1.16 2.26
C MET A 19 18.56 0.10 3.12
N ARG A 20 17.55 0.30 3.98
CA ARG A 20 17.42 1.49 4.83
C ARG A 20 18.58 1.61 5.79
N ASN A 21 18.93 2.85 6.14
CA ASN A 21 20.00 3.10 7.09
C ASN A 21 19.48 2.88 8.53
N THR A 22 19.65 1.66 9.03
CA THR A 22 19.15 1.18 10.34
C THR A 22 19.62 2.00 11.55
N SER A 23 20.62 2.88 11.38
CA SER A 23 21.25 3.58 12.50
C SER A 23 20.60 4.91 12.89
N LYS A 24 19.86 5.61 11.99
CA LYS A 24 19.77 7.08 12.15
C LYS A 24 18.41 7.76 12.00
N ALA A 25 17.46 7.33 11.17
CA ALA A 25 16.31 8.20 10.84
C ALA A 25 14.93 7.66 11.23
N GLN A 26 14.46 6.56 10.62
CA GLN A 26 13.05 6.19 10.72
C GLN A 26 12.85 4.71 11.00
N ASP A 27 11.98 4.40 11.96
CA ASP A 27 11.68 3.02 12.31
C ASP A 27 10.57 2.44 11.43
N TYR A 28 10.74 1.20 11.01
CA TYR A 28 9.82 0.41 10.20
C TYR A 28 8.41 0.38 10.82
N SER A 29 8.33 0.38 12.15
CA SER A 29 7.07 0.48 12.90
C SER A 29 6.28 1.78 12.62
N THR A 30 6.97 2.90 12.38
CA THR A 30 6.33 4.18 12.04
C THR A 30 5.71 4.13 10.64
N LEU A 31 6.44 3.57 9.66
CA LEU A 31 5.95 3.40 8.31
C LEU A 31 4.69 2.52 8.27
N LEU A 32 4.71 1.40 8.99
CA LEU A 32 3.56 0.49 9.09
C LEU A 32 2.35 1.17 9.73
N SER A 33 2.56 1.95 10.78
CA SER A 33 1.46 2.71 11.42
C SER A 33 0.75 3.65 10.44
N ILE A 34 1.48 4.24 9.50
CA ILE A 34 0.93 5.10 8.45
C ILE A 34 0.14 4.29 7.43
N ILE A 35 0.67 3.14 7.02
CA ILE A 35 -0.01 2.21 6.12
C ILE A 35 -1.34 1.76 6.75
N ASN A 36 -1.34 1.43 8.04
CA ASN A 36 -2.54 1.01 8.79
C ASN A 36 -3.63 2.06 8.78
N HIS A 37 -3.24 3.31 9.05
CA HIS A 37 -4.17 4.42 9.01
C HIS A 37 -4.80 4.59 7.62
N LYS A 38 -4.01 4.37 6.55
CA LYS A 38 -4.48 4.49 5.17
C LYS A 38 -5.39 3.36 4.72
N ILE A 39 -5.19 2.14 5.21
CA ILE A 39 -6.00 0.97 4.87
C ILE A 39 -7.19 0.74 5.84
N GLY A 40 -7.44 1.72 6.72
CA GLY A 40 -8.65 1.81 7.53
C GLY A 40 -8.71 0.86 8.74
N ILE A 41 -7.58 0.42 9.28
CA ILE A 41 -7.55 -0.45 10.47
C ILE A 41 -7.47 0.40 11.74
N LYS A 42 -8.18 0.00 12.80
CA LYS A 42 -7.87 0.47 14.16
C LYS A 42 -6.44 0.07 14.51
N CYS A 43 -5.59 1.04 14.85
CA CYS A 43 -4.14 0.84 15.12
C CYS A 43 -3.77 -0.34 16.03
N SER A 44 -4.71 -0.87 16.83
CA SER A 44 -4.52 -1.96 17.78
C SER A 44 -4.53 -3.38 17.18
N GLU A 45 -5.05 -3.60 15.97
CA GLU A 45 -5.44 -4.96 15.54
C GLU A 45 -4.44 -5.68 14.63
N MET A 46 -3.44 -5.02 14.05
CA MET A 46 -2.58 -5.68 13.06
C MET A 46 -1.07 -5.48 13.18
N PHE A 47 -0.56 -4.52 13.96
CA PHE A 47 0.86 -4.18 13.88
C PHE A 47 1.48 -3.87 15.24
N ASP A 48 1.83 -4.94 15.97
CA ASP A 48 2.61 -4.85 17.21
C ASP A 48 4.07 -4.49 16.92
N SER A 49 4.55 -3.37 17.48
CA SER A 49 5.95 -2.94 17.40
C SER A 49 6.95 -3.95 17.97
N ASN A 50 6.48 -4.92 18.77
CA ASN A 50 7.31 -6.00 19.32
C ASN A 50 7.41 -7.23 18.42
N SER A 51 6.64 -7.29 17.34
CA SER A 51 6.71 -8.40 16.38
C SER A 51 7.72 -8.13 15.27
N ASP A 52 8.30 -9.20 14.72
CA ASP A 52 9.28 -9.10 13.65
C ASP A 52 8.67 -8.56 12.34
N ILE A 53 9.53 -8.06 11.47
CA ILE A 53 9.13 -7.48 10.18
C ILE A 53 8.35 -8.45 9.29
N GLU A 54 8.72 -9.74 9.27
CA GLU A 54 8.11 -10.72 8.36
C GLU A 54 6.65 -10.97 8.75
N THR A 55 6.39 -11.06 10.05
CA THR A 55 5.04 -11.16 10.62
C THR A 55 4.21 -9.94 10.22
N GLN A 56 4.77 -8.74 10.31
CA GLN A 56 4.07 -7.51 9.94
C GLN A 56 3.77 -7.46 8.43
N LEU A 57 4.74 -7.80 7.58
CA LEU A 57 4.52 -7.85 6.12
C LEU A 57 3.45 -8.86 5.74
N LYS A 58 3.41 -10.01 6.41
CA LYS A 58 2.37 -11.02 6.22
C LYS A 58 0.99 -10.48 6.57
N LEU A 59 0.84 -9.81 7.71
CA LEU A 59 -0.42 -9.20 8.12
C LEU A 59 -0.87 -8.12 7.10
N LEU A 60 0.05 -7.28 6.63
CA LEU A 60 -0.27 -6.31 5.57
C LEU A 60 -0.76 -6.99 4.30
N LYS A 61 -0.09 -8.07 3.87
CA LYS A 61 -0.48 -8.85 2.70
C LYS A 61 -1.91 -9.38 2.83
N GLU A 62 -2.20 -10.03 3.96
CA GLU A 62 -3.53 -10.59 4.26
C GLU A 62 -4.61 -9.50 4.21
N ARG A 63 -4.34 -8.32 4.81
CA ARG A 63 -5.30 -7.22 4.79
C ARG A 63 -5.56 -6.70 3.38
N VAL A 64 -4.51 -6.48 2.59
CA VAL A 64 -4.67 -5.98 1.22
C VAL A 64 -5.48 -6.98 0.40
N LEU A 65 -5.23 -8.28 0.56
CA LEU A 65 -6.00 -9.32 -0.10
C LEU A 65 -7.46 -9.34 0.35
N GLU A 66 -7.74 -9.17 1.64
CA GLU A 66 -9.12 -9.07 2.17
C GLU A 66 -9.86 -7.87 1.55
N LEU A 67 -9.21 -6.69 1.52
CA LEU A 67 -9.77 -5.48 0.91
C LEU A 67 -10.11 -5.68 -0.58
N CYS A 68 -9.22 -6.33 -1.32
CA CYS A 68 -9.43 -6.60 -2.74
C CYS A 68 -10.52 -7.66 -2.98
N ASN A 69 -10.46 -8.78 -2.26
CA ASN A 69 -11.31 -9.95 -2.55
C ASN A 69 -12.69 -9.86 -1.89
N GLU A 70 -12.75 -9.45 -0.63
CA GLU A 70 -14.00 -9.45 0.15
C GLU A 70 -14.73 -8.11 0.02
N GLN A 71 -13.99 -7.00 0.11
CA GLN A 71 -14.56 -5.65 0.03
C GLN A 71 -14.58 -5.09 -1.40
N ARG A 72 -14.08 -5.86 -2.37
CA ARG A 72 -14.09 -5.55 -3.82
C ARG A 72 -13.43 -4.21 -4.16
N ILE A 73 -12.42 -3.81 -3.39
CA ILE A 73 -11.61 -2.63 -3.72
C ILE A 73 -10.69 -3.00 -4.88
N ASN A 74 -10.58 -2.11 -5.86
CA ASN A 74 -9.67 -2.32 -6.99
C ASN A 74 -8.20 -2.38 -6.50
N GLU A 75 -7.49 -3.46 -6.84
CA GLU A 75 -6.13 -3.73 -6.36
C GLU A 75 -5.15 -2.64 -6.81
N VAL A 76 -5.23 -2.21 -8.07
CA VAL A 76 -4.39 -1.13 -8.62
C VAL A 76 -4.57 0.15 -7.81
N MET A 77 -5.80 0.60 -7.62
CA MET A 77 -6.13 1.82 -6.86
C MET A 77 -5.66 1.74 -5.41
N LEU A 78 -5.83 0.59 -4.75
CA LEU A 78 -5.39 0.38 -3.37
C LEU A 78 -3.87 0.47 -3.25
N ILE A 79 -3.15 -0.23 -4.14
CA ILE A 79 -1.69 -0.28 -4.14
C ILE A 79 -1.11 1.09 -4.51
N GLU A 80 -1.67 1.80 -5.50
CA GLU A 80 -1.30 3.18 -5.81
C GLU A 80 -1.49 4.11 -4.61
N GLY A 81 -2.62 3.96 -3.89
CA GLY A 81 -2.90 4.75 -2.69
C GLY A 81 -1.91 4.52 -1.55
N ILE A 82 -1.49 3.26 -1.35
CA ILE A 82 -0.46 2.88 -0.38
C ILE A 82 0.90 3.45 -0.80
N VAL A 83 1.35 3.19 -2.04
CA VAL A 83 2.64 3.66 -2.56
C VAL A 83 2.72 5.19 -2.52
N ALA A 84 1.70 5.90 -2.99
CA ALA A 84 1.64 7.36 -2.93
C ALA A 84 1.59 7.89 -1.49
N GLY A 85 1.09 7.08 -0.55
CA GLY A 85 1.14 7.37 0.87
C GLY A 85 2.54 7.30 1.45
N ILE A 86 3.26 6.23 1.13
CA ILE A 86 4.63 6.00 1.56
C ILE A 86 5.57 7.04 0.94
N THR A 87 5.46 7.30 -0.37
CA THR A 87 6.25 8.33 -1.05
C THR A 87 6.02 9.71 -0.44
N ARG A 88 4.77 10.07 -0.13
CA ARG A 88 4.49 11.34 0.56
C ARG A 88 5.09 11.40 1.95
N TYR A 89 5.15 10.28 2.66
CA TYR A 89 5.77 10.21 3.98
C TYR A 89 7.28 10.47 3.91
N PHE A 90 7.98 9.87 2.94
CA PHE A 90 9.41 10.12 2.76
C PHE A 90 9.69 11.55 2.28
N ASN A 91 9.06 11.96 1.17
CA ASN A 91 9.32 13.27 0.55
C ASN A 91 8.96 14.47 1.43
N ASN A 92 8.06 14.30 2.41
CA ASN A 92 7.70 15.36 3.37
C ASN A 92 8.18 15.05 4.79
N GLY A 93 8.92 13.96 4.99
CA GLY A 93 9.20 13.42 6.32
C GLY A 93 10.02 14.39 7.16
N TYR A 94 11.14 14.84 6.61
CA TYR A 94 12.04 15.76 7.30
C TYR A 94 11.46 17.16 7.47
N GLU A 95 10.95 17.77 6.39
CA GLU A 95 10.39 19.14 6.44
C GLU A 95 9.18 19.23 7.38
N ARG A 96 8.23 18.28 7.31
CA ARG A 96 7.10 18.27 8.26
C ARG A 96 7.53 17.97 9.68
N LEU A 97 8.55 17.13 9.89
CA LEU A 97 9.11 16.94 11.22
C LEU A 97 9.67 18.26 11.73
N VAL A 98 10.48 18.97 10.94
CA VAL A 98 11.06 20.27 11.31
C VAL A 98 9.97 21.34 11.53
N ASP A 99 8.97 21.45 10.67
CA ASP A 99 7.88 22.43 10.80
C ASP A 99 7.01 22.15 12.03
N ASN A 100 6.65 20.88 12.25
CA ASN A 100 5.92 20.50 13.46
C ASN A 100 6.78 20.75 14.71
N LEU A 101 8.10 20.56 14.64
CA LEU A 101 9.01 20.87 15.75
C LEU A 101 9.07 22.37 16.02
N ALA A 102 9.22 23.20 14.99
CA ALA A 102 9.26 24.66 15.09
C ALA A 102 7.96 25.22 15.68
N MET A 103 6.80 24.77 15.17
CA MET A 103 5.50 25.15 15.73
C MET A 103 5.38 24.72 17.20
N ASN A 104 5.79 23.50 17.57
CA ASN A 104 5.69 23.04 18.96
C ASN A 104 6.67 23.75 19.92
N GLU A 105 7.81 24.23 19.43
CA GLU A 105 8.72 25.10 20.19
C GLU A 105 8.09 26.48 20.43
N GLU A 106 7.41 27.05 19.43
CA GLU A 106 6.67 28.31 19.56
C GLU A 106 5.44 28.20 20.49
N PHE A 107 4.74 27.07 20.48
CA PHE A 107 3.51 26.87 21.27
C PHE A 107 3.72 26.36 22.70
N GLY A 108 4.96 26.24 23.18
CA GLY A 108 5.27 26.13 24.61
C GLY A 108 4.55 24.99 25.35
N LYS A 109 5.00 23.75 25.12
CA LYS A 109 4.72 22.51 25.90
C LYS A 109 3.31 21.92 25.81
N LYS A 110 3.26 20.66 25.37
CA LYS A 110 2.75 19.46 26.09
C LYS A 110 2.41 18.41 25.03
N ASN A 111 3.19 17.33 24.94
CA ASN A 111 2.75 15.98 24.54
C ASN A 111 3.79 15.14 23.77
N TYR A 112 4.97 15.66 23.43
CA TYR A 112 5.98 14.78 22.84
C TYR A 112 6.79 14.03 23.90
N LYS A 113 6.75 12.70 23.79
CA LYS A 113 7.58 11.77 24.55
C LYS A 113 9.05 12.00 24.16
N SER A 114 9.87 12.37 25.15
CA SER A 114 11.35 12.40 25.15
C SER A 114 12.07 13.57 24.44
N PRO A 115 12.64 14.52 25.21
CA PRO A 115 13.58 15.56 24.75
C PRO A 115 14.77 15.04 23.92
N LYS A 116 15.16 13.78 24.09
CA LYS A 116 16.27 13.17 23.34
C LYS A 116 15.94 12.96 21.86
N MET A 117 14.67 12.75 21.53
CA MET A 117 14.23 12.59 20.14
C MET A 117 14.31 13.92 19.38
N PHE A 118 14.01 15.02 20.07
CA PHE A 118 14.12 16.39 19.53
C PHE A 118 15.56 16.72 19.11
N GLU A 119 16.51 16.51 20.03
CA GLU A 119 17.92 16.77 19.74
C GLU A 119 18.44 15.87 18.61
N LYS A 120 17.96 14.62 18.54
CA LYS A 120 18.32 13.68 17.46
C LYS A 120 17.84 14.15 16.09
N ILE A 121 16.61 14.66 15.96
CA ILE A 121 16.05 15.09 14.66
C ILE A 121 16.77 16.32 14.08
N LYS A 122 17.32 17.17 14.96
CA LYS A 122 18.12 18.35 14.56
C LYS A 122 19.53 17.99 14.07
N THR A 123 19.98 16.75 14.26
CA THR A 123 21.32 16.33 13.81
C THR A 123 21.39 16.20 12.29
N ILE A 124 22.55 16.54 11.73
CA ILE A 124 22.80 16.38 10.28
C ILE A 124 22.74 14.89 9.89
N GLU A 125 23.14 14.01 10.80
CA GLU A 125 23.06 12.56 10.66
C GLU A 125 21.63 12.06 10.47
N TYR A 126 20.66 12.65 11.18
CA TYR A 126 19.25 12.30 11.06
C TYR A 126 18.67 12.77 9.72
N ARG A 127 19.01 14.00 9.31
CA ARG A 127 18.64 14.55 8.01
C ARG A 127 19.16 13.69 6.87
N VAL A 128 20.47 13.44 6.85
CA VAL A 128 21.13 12.60 5.83
C VAL A 128 20.53 11.19 5.83
N GLY A 129 20.25 10.62 7.00
CA GLY A 129 19.58 9.31 7.09
C GLY A 129 18.19 9.31 6.45
N THR A 130 17.41 10.37 6.63
CA THR A 130 16.07 10.50 6.05
C THR A 130 16.12 10.69 4.53
N GLU A 131 17.05 11.51 4.05
CA GLU A 131 17.30 11.72 2.60
C GLU A 131 17.72 10.42 1.91
N LEU A 132 18.57 9.61 2.57
CA LEU A 132 18.97 8.30 2.05
C LEU A 132 17.81 7.30 2.03
N ASP A 133 16.99 7.25 3.09
CA ASP A 133 15.82 6.36 3.13
C ASP A 133 14.78 6.75 2.07
N GLU A 134 14.61 8.06 1.81
CA GLU A 134 13.80 8.59 0.71
C GLU A 134 14.35 8.15 -0.65
N GLU A 135 15.66 8.30 -0.88
CA GLU A 135 16.28 7.93 -2.16
C GLU A 135 16.12 6.42 -2.44
N VAL A 136 16.31 5.58 -1.42
CA VAL A 136 16.08 4.13 -1.51
C VAL A 136 14.63 3.84 -1.87
N TRP A 137 13.66 4.44 -1.17
CA TRP A 137 12.25 4.23 -1.49
C TRP A 137 11.91 4.69 -2.92
N ASN A 138 12.37 5.87 -3.33
CA ASN A 138 12.10 6.41 -4.67
C ASN A 138 12.66 5.52 -5.77
N LYS A 139 13.86 4.93 -5.57
CA LYS A 139 14.43 3.93 -6.49
C LYS A 139 13.57 2.67 -6.59
N ILE A 140 13.13 2.12 -5.45
CA ILE A 140 12.25 0.94 -5.40
C ILE A 140 10.92 1.25 -6.09
N ALA A 141 10.32 2.40 -5.79
CA ALA A 141 9.05 2.81 -6.35
C ALA A 141 9.11 3.02 -7.87
N ALA A 142 10.15 3.68 -8.37
CA ALA A 142 10.35 3.86 -9.81
C ALA A 142 10.56 2.52 -10.54
N LYS A 143 11.27 1.58 -9.92
CA LYS A 143 11.53 0.24 -10.48
C LYS A 143 10.27 -0.62 -10.52
N ARG A 144 9.47 -0.63 -9.45
CA ARG A 144 8.35 -1.57 -9.26
C ARG A 144 6.98 -0.99 -9.63
N PHE A 145 6.76 0.30 -9.40
CA PHE A 145 5.44 0.97 -9.46
C PHE A 145 5.42 2.13 -10.47
N ASN A 146 6.22 2.08 -11.54
CA ASN A 146 6.09 3.07 -12.60
C ASN A 146 4.78 2.89 -13.38
N LYS A 147 4.34 3.96 -14.05
CA LYS A 147 3.11 4.00 -14.85
C LYS A 147 3.03 2.88 -15.90
N TYR A 148 4.17 2.41 -16.41
CA TYR A 148 4.22 1.29 -17.35
C TYR A 148 3.95 -0.05 -16.65
N SER A 149 4.49 -0.27 -15.45
CA SER A 149 4.18 -1.44 -14.62
C SER A 149 2.69 -1.48 -14.28
N PHE A 150 2.09 -0.36 -13.86
CA PHE A 150 0.65 -0.28 -13.59
C PHE A 150 -0.18 -0.53 -14.84
N ASN A 151 0.08 0.17 -15.95
CA ASN A 151 -0.66 -0.04 -17.21
C ASN A 151 -0.53 -1.48 -17.73
N ARG A 152 0.62 -2.13 -17.57
CA ARG A 152 0.82 -3.53 -17.99
C ARG A 152 0.00 -4.48 -17.12
N MET A 153 -0.12 -4.19 -15.84
CA MET A 153 -0.86 -5.01 -14.87
C MET A 153 -2.37 -4.81 -15.00
N ASP A 154 -2.83 -3.57 -15.20
CA ASP A 154 -4.24 -3.23 -15.47
C ASP A 154 -4.76 -3.93 -16.73
N ASN A 155 -3.96 -3.91 -17.80
CA ASN A 155 -4.27 -4.65 -19.03
C ASN A 155 -4.29 -6.17 -18.83
N GLN A 156 -3.47 -6.69 -17.92
CA GLN A 156 -3.43 -8.11 -17.62
C GLN A 156 -4.67 -8.54 -16.82
N GLU A 157 -5.08 -7.77 -15.82
CA GLU A 157 -6.31 -7.99 -15.07
C GLU A 157 -7.53 -7.94 -16.01
N PHE A 158 -7.57 -6.95 -16.92
CA PHE A 158 -8.57 -6.87 -17.98
C PHE A 158 -8.55 -8.11 -18.89
N LEU A 159 -7.38 -8.58 -19.32
CA LEU A 159 -7.25 -9.78 -20.16
C LEU A 159 -7.70 -11.05 -19.43
N GLU A 160 -7.40 -11.20 -18.15
CA GLU A 160 -7.82 -12.34 -17.34
C GLU A 160 -9.33 -12.33 -17.10
N ASN A 161 -9.90 -11.15 -16.83
CA ASN A 161 -11.35 -10.97 -16.69
C ASN A 161 -12.07 -11.19 -18.03
N SER A 162 -11.52 -10.71 -19.14
CA SER A 162 -12.04 -10.96 -20.49
C SER A 162 -12.00 -12.45 -20.85
N LYS A 163 -10.93 -13.17 -20.49
CA LYS A 163 -10.85 -14.64 -20.67
C LYS A 163 -11.89 -15.38 -19.83
N LYS A 164 -12.10 -14.98 -18.57
CA LYS A 164 -13.15 -15.56 -17.72
C LYS A 164 -14.52 -15.31 -18.34
N PHE A 165 -14.78 -14.09 -18.80
CA PHE A 165 -16.03 -13.73 -19.47
C PHE A 165 -16.23 -14.52 -20.78
N GLY A 166 -15.20 -14.66 -21.60
CA GLY A 166 -15.24 -15.47 -22.81
C GLY A 166 -15.52 -16.95 -22.54
N LYS A 167 -14.98 -17.52 -21.45
CA LYS A 167 -15.32 -18.88 -21.02
C LYS A 167 -16.78 -19.00 -20.57
N ILE A 168 -17.27 -18.04 -19.80
CA ILE A 168 -18.68 -18.00 -19.37
C ILE A 168 -19.58 -17.93 -20.60
N MET A 169 -19.34 -16.96 -21.51
CA MET A 169 -20.10 -16.84 -22.76
C MET A 169 -20.00 -18.09 -23.63
N GLY A 170 -18.83 -18.73 -23.69
CA GLY A 170 -18.63 -19.98 -24.42
C GLY A 170 -19.40 -21.18 -23.83
N SER A 171 -19.66 -21.17 -22.52
CA SER A 171 -20.43 -22.20 -21.81
C SER A 171 -21.94 -21.98 -21.82
N LEU A 172 -22.42 -20.84 -22.32
CA LEU A 172 -23.85 -20.58 -22.45
C LEU A 172 -24.47 -21.40 -23.59
N PRO A 173 -25.73 -21.85 -23.44
CA PRO A 173 -26.52 -22.35 -24.55
C PRO A 173 -26.59 -21.34 -25.71
N GLU A 174 -26.68 -21.80 -26.95
CA GLU A 174 -26.62 -20.92 -28.13
C GLU A 174 -27.77 -19.93 -28.23
N GLU A 175 -28.92 -20.31 -27.66
CA GLU A 175 -30.09 -19.46 -27.45
C GLU A 175 -29.82 -18.29 -26.50
N ASP A 176 -28.89 -18.45 -25.56
CA ASP A 176 -28.59 -17.47 -24.51
C ASP A 176 -27.49 -16.48 -24.88
N LYS A 177 -26.66 -16.84 -25.87
CA LYS A 177 -25.58 -15.97 -26.37
C LYS A 177 -26.07 -14.71 -27.09
N ASN A 178 -27.31 -14.73 -27.57
CA ASN A 178 -27.93 -13.62 -28.29
C ASN A 178 -28.86 -12.77 -27.42
N LEU A 179 -29.03 -13.14 -26.14
CA LEU A 179 -29.86 -12.36 -25.22
C LEU A 179 -29.20 -11.03 -24.90
N THR A 180 -29.99 -9.97 -24.86
CA THR A 180 -29.56 -8.72 -24.25
C THR A 180 -29.33 -8.92 -22.75
N ILE A 181 -28.51 -8.07 -22.12
CA ILE A 181 -28.21 -8.15 -20.67
C ILE A 181 -29.50 -8.21 -19.83
N LYS A 182 -30.53 -7.46 -20.23
CA LYS A 182 -31.83 -7.42 -19.53
C LYS A 182 -32.62 -8.73 -19.69
N GLU A 183 -32.60 -9.35 -20.86
CA GLU A 183 -33.26 -10.63 -21.11
C GLU A 183 -32.52 -11.77 -20.39
N PHE A 184 -31.20 -11.71 -20.36
CA PHE A 184 -30.36 -12.66 -19.63
C PHE A 184 -30.64 -12.59 -18.11
N GLN A 185 -30.67 -11.38 -17.54
CA GLN A 185 -31.05 -11.17 -16.13
C GLN A 185 -32.46 -11.70 -15.84
N ASN A 186 -33.45 -11.39 -16.68
CA ASN A 186 -34.82 -11.90 -16.50
C ASN A 186 -34.91 -13.44 -16.57
N LYS A 187 -34.07 -14.10 -17.38
CA LYS A 187 -34.04 -15.57 -17.50
C LYS A 187 -33.47 -16.23 -16.24
N TYR A 188 -32.39 -15.68 -15.68
CA TYR A 188 -31.66 -16.33 -14.58
C TYR A 188 -32.01 -15.80 -13.17
N ASP A 189 -32.54 -14.58 -13.03
CA ASP A 189 -33.01 -14.05 -11.74
C ASP A 189 -34.34 -14.69 -11.29
N ASN A 190 -35.08 -15.32 -12.22
CA ASN A 190 -36.33 -16.05 -11.93
C ASN A 190 -36.13 -17.55 -11.66
N CYS A 191 -34.90 -18.09 -11.75
CA CYS A 191 -34.61 -19.49 -11.45
C CYS A 191 -34.36 -19.78 -9.95
N GLY A 192 -34.45 -18.76 -9.08
CA GLY A 192 -34.22 -18.85 -7.64
C GLY A 192 -35.47 -18.75 -6.76
N LYS A 193 -36.67 -18.98 -7.30
CA LYS A 193 -37.92 -19.09 -6.52
C LYS A 193 -38.57 -20.45 -6.71
#